data_AF-R0AZS1-F1
#
_entry.id   AF-R0AZS1-F1
#
_cell.length_a   1.000
_cell.length_b   1.000
_cell.length_c   1.000
_cell.angle_alpha   90.00
_cell.angle_beta   90.00
_cell.angle_gamma   90.00
#
_symmetry.space_group_name_H-M   'P 1'
#
loop_
_entity.id
_entity.type
_entity.pdbx_description
1 polymer ?
#
loop_
_entity_poly.entity_id
_entity_poly.type
_entity_poly.pdbx_seq_one_letter_code
_entity_poly.pdbx_strand_id
1 'polypeptide(L)'
;MKAIIHGSGGADTDGLTAIAAHVLNGETFYGANSDEPQTGTMTVNSILSFNVAAYSGRRVLLKWQNPYAAPGKPYCGVIIKASTGGYPAWNASAWDAIYAGAGDNVTPGGWSQVFMDLPALNTTYYFTCFGYATTSFGEIYSPVYDPSSVKNAVYTTVGPSLVTIAGTQNYVIPDGFTSADIFCVGGGGSGGNGYRFTKEAYQQGGGGGGGGYTATVSNIGVAAGQVLNCVVGAGGAPNGALSGAGGTGGPTSVSRNGVVLCTANGGYGGYNANSGSGASGGSTGGSGGYNDLDSHPVIRAGENGFSDGNGWSNRPGQGRTTRAFGETGNTLYSGGGGGGGVTHGGPGAGGAGGGGAGSYDTGNPGIANTGGGGGGGGGDLYGTAEWGGTGGSGVILIRLK
;
A
#
# COMPACT_ATOMS: atom_id res chain seq x y z
N MET A 1 -2.04 39.31 36.70
CA MET A 1 -1.89 40.44 37.63
C MET A 1 -2.56 40.10 38.96
N LYS A 2 -1.82 39.96 40.07
CA LYS A 2 -2.42 39.90 41.42
C LYS A 2 -2.83 41.35 41.74
N ALA A 3 -4.13 41.62 41.88
CA ALA A 3 -4.59 42.94 42.29
C ALA A 3 -4.26 43.16 43.77
N ILE A 4 -3.85 44.39 44.08
CA ILE A 4 -3.36 44.83 45.38
C ILE A 4 -4.57 45.08 46.29
N ILE A 5 -4.55 44.50 47.49
CA ILE A 5 -5.53 44.74 48.56
C ILE A 5 -4.99 45.89 49.41
N HIS A 6 -5.72 47.01 49.50
CA HIS A 6 -5.49 48.02 50.54
C HIS A 6 -6.58 47.89 51.60
N GLY A 7 -6.16 47.83 52.87
CA GLY A 7 -7.03 47.68 54.03
C GLY A 7 -7.82 48.96 54.34
N SER A 8 -9.09 48.76 54.69
CA SER A 8 -9.95 49.57 55.58
C SER A 8 -9.96 51.10 55.47
N GLY A 9 -9.64 51.70 54.31
CA GLY A 9 -9.86 53.11 54.03
C GLY A 9 -10.23 53.28 52.56
N GLY A 10 -11.32 54.00 52.27
CA GLY A 10 -11.91 54.13 50.93
C GLY A 10 -10.85 54.38 49.85
N ALA A 11 -10.80 53.49 48.86
CA ALA A 11 -9.91 53.64 47.72
C ALA A 11 -10.49 54.70 46.78
N ASP A 12 -9.68 55.66 46.37
CA ASP A 12 -10.01 56.56 45.27
C ASP A 12 -10.05 55.74 43.97
N THR A 13 -11.25 55.52 43.44
CA THR A 13 -11.49 54.69 42.24
C THR A 13 -11.50 55.51 40.95
N ASP A 14 -11.40 56.85 41.03
CA ASP A 14 -11.55 57.77 39.90
C ASP A 14 -10.41 57.67 38.86
N GLY A 15 -9.32 56.97 39.20
CA GLY A 15 -8.18 56.69 38.30
C GLY A 15 -8.09 55.25 37.77
N LEU A 16 -8.97 54.34 38.21
CA LEU A 16 -8.88 52.92 37.83
C LEU A 16 -9.47 52.68 36.44
N THR A 17 -8.78 51.90 35.60
CA THR A 17 -9.23 51.55 34.24
C THR A 17 -9.57 50.07 34.07
N ALA A 18 -9.42 49.26 35.12
CA ALA A 18 -9.76 47.84 35.09
C ALA A 18 -11.29 47.69 34.96
N ILE A 19 -11.73 46.81 34.06
CA ILE A 19 -13.15 46.45 33.89
C ILE A 19 -13.31 44.95 34.11
N ALA A 20 -14.51 44.52 34.52
CA ALA A 20 -14.78 43.13 34.87
C ALA A 20 -14.40 42.13 33.76
N ALA A 21 -14.60 42.52 32.49
CA ALA A 21 -14.26 41.71 31.33
C ALA A 21 -12.74 41.44 31.17
N HIS A 22 -11.87 42.20 31.83
CA HIS A 22 -10.41 42.01 31.78
C HIS A 22 -9.86 41.26 33.00
N VAL A 23 -10.71 40.93 33.97
CA VAL A 23 -10.35 40.27 35.23
C VAL A 23 -10.90 38.85 35.22
N LEU A 24 -10.07 37.88 35.62
CA LEU A 24 -10.43 36.44 35.64
C LEU A 24 -11.75 36.20 36.38
N ASN A 25 -12.58 35.33 35.82
CA ASN A 25 -13.90 35.04 36.37
C ASN A 25 -13.83 34.55 37.83
N GLY A 26 -14.55 35.23 38.72
CA GLY A 26 -14.62 34.92 40.15
C GLY A 26 -13.60 35.65 41.02
N GLU A 27 -12.61 36.33 40.44
CA GLU A 27 -11.69 37.18 41.20
C GLU A 27 -12.35 38.51 41.57
N THR A 28 -12.19 38.95 42.82
CA THR A 28 -12.67 40.26 43.28
C THR A 28 -11.64 41.35 42.98
N PHE A 29 -12.10 42.50 42.49
CA PHE A 29 -11.25 43.66 42.21
C PHE A 29 -12.01 44.97 42.43
N TYR A 30 -11.28 46.07 42.60
CA TYR A 30 -11.83 47.42 42.48
C TYR A 30 -11.46 47.96 41.09
N GLY A 31 -12.42 48.59 40.41
CA GLY A 31 -12.32 48.89 38.99
C GLY A 31 -12.89 50.25 38.63
N ALA A 32 -12.88 50.54 37.32
CA ALA A 32 -13.35 51.81 36.79
C ALA A 32 -14.80 52.08 37.18
N ASN A 33 -15.07 53.31 37.61
CA ASN A 33 -16.42 53.85 37.87
C ASN A 33 -17.21 53.09 38.96
N SER A 34 -16.54 52.51 39.95
CA SER A 34 -17.23 51.84 41.06
C SER A 34 -16.39 51.80 42.33
N ASP A 35 -16.95 52.35 43.41
CA ASP A 35 -16.38 52.29 44.76
C ASP A 35 -16.69 50.98 45.49
N GLU A 36 -17.45 50.09 44.86
CA GLU A 36 -17.83 48.78 45.40
C GLU A 36 -16.95 47.67 44.79
N PRO A 37 -16.63 46.60 45.56
CA PRO A 37 -15.96 45.44 45.02
C PRO A 37 -16.71 44.86 43.82
N GLN A 38 -16.00 44.71 42.71
CA GLN A 38 -16.49 44.09 41.48
C GLN A 38 -15.95 42.67 41.36
N THR A 39 -16.65 41.83 40.61
CA THR A 39 -16.21 40.47 40.29
C THR A 39 -15.79 40.39 38.82
N GLY A 40 -14.62 39.83 38.55
CA GLY A 40 -14.16 39.57 37.20
C GLY A 40 -15.09 38.62 36.45
N THR A 41 -15.18 38.80 35.14
CA THR A 41 -16.05 38.01 34.24
C THR A 41 -15.30 37.42 33.05
N MET A 42 -13.97 37.58 32.99
CA MET A 42 -13.16 37.04 31.91
C MET A 42 -13.13 35.52 31.95
N THR A 43 -13.53 34.88 30.85
CA THR A 43 -13.41 33.43 30.64
C THR A 43 -12.79 33.16 29.28
N VAL A 44 -12.21 31.98 29.08
CA VAL A 44 -11.74 31.60 27.74
C VAL A 44 -12.92 31.39 26.80
N ASN A 45 -12.74 31.77 25.53
CA ASN A 45 -13.74 31.58 24.48
C ASN A 45 -13.82 30.12 24.00
N SER A 46 -14.99 29.71 23.53
CA SER A 46 -15.28 28.31 23.16
C SER A 46 -15.36 28.16 21.65
N ILE A 47 -14.66 27.17 21.09
CA ILE A 47 -14.77 26.84 19.66
C ILE A 47 -16.19 26.46 19.26
N LEU A 48 -16.55 26.78 18.01
CA LEU A 48 -17.92 26.57 17.52
C LEU A 48 -18.14 25.13 17.04
N SER A 49 -17.11 24.50 16.48
CA SER A 49 -17.18 23.15 15.93
C SER A 49 -15.81 22.48 15.92
N PHE A 50 -15.80 21.15 15.91
CA PHE A 50 -14.61 20.32 15.76
C PHE A 50 -14.96 19.03 15.01
N ASN A 51 -14.13 18.67 14.03
CA ASN A 51 -14.23 17.42 13.30
C ASN A 51 -12.85 16.88 12.94
N VAL A 52 -12.77 15.57 12.72
CA VAL A 52 -11.57 14.88 12.25
C VAL A 52 -11.90 14.22 10.91
N ALA A 53 -11.06 14.43 9.91
CA ALA A 53 -11.25 13.88 8.57
C ALA A 53 -10.07 12.99 8.15
N ALA A 54 -10.38 12.03 7.27
CA ALA A 54 -9.39 11.16 6.65
C ALA A 54 -8.39 11.97 5.81
N TYR A 55 -7.13 11.57 5.86
CA TYR A 55 -6.12 12.06 4.92
C TYR A 55 -5.39 10.91 4.24
N SER A 56 -4.48 10.21 4.95
CA SER A 56 -3.78 9.04 4.41
C SER A 56 -3.15 8.22 5.53
N GLY A 57 -3.34 6.90 5.53
CA GLY A 57 -2.78 6.00 6.55
C GLY A 57 -3.06 6.50 7.97
N ARG A 58 -1.99 6.84 8.71
CA ARG A 58 -2.04 7.42 10.07
C ARG A 58 -2.29 8.92 10.11
N ARG A 59 -2.14 9.63 9.00
CA ARG A 59 -2.34 11.07 8.94
C ARG A 59 -3.82 11.41 8.88
N VAL A 60 -4.22 12.36 9.72
CA VAL A 60 -5.57 12.92 9.78
C VAL A 60 -5.54 14.44 9.63
N LEU A 61 -6.67 15.01 9.21
CA LEU A 61 -6.90 16.45 9.23
C LEU A 61 -7.80 16.78 10.43
N LEU A 62 -7.24 17.51 11.39
CA LEU A 62 -7.97 18.07 12.52
C LEU A 62 -8.50 19.43 12.10
N LYS A 63 -9.80 19.68 12.25
CA LYS A 63 -10.44 20.91 11.78
C LYS A 63 -11.41 21.45 12.83
N TRP A 64 -11.32 22.75 13.11
CA TRP A 64 -12.19 23.44 14.06
C TRP A 64 -12.61 24.81 13.54
N GLN A 65 -13.70 25.33 14.10
CA GLN A 65 -14.17 26.67 13.81
C GLN A 65 -13.86 27.59 14.99
N ASN A 66 -13.09 28.64 14.74
CA ASN A 66 -12.71 29.63 15.73
C ASN A 66 -13.94 30.35 16.28
N PRO A 67 -13.95 30.73 17.57
CA PRO A 67 -15.01 31.55 18.12
C PRO A 67 -15.09 32.92 17.46
N TYR A 68 -16.24 33.56 17.56
CA TYR A 68 -16.35 35.00 17.29
C TYR A 68 -15.66 35.78 18.41
N ALA A 69 -15.00 36.88 18.06
CA ALA A 69 -14.38 37.76 19.03
C ALA A 69 -15.46 38.38 19.92
N ALA A 70 -15.25 38.33 21.24
CA ALA A 70 -16.15 38.93 22.22
C ALA A 70 -15.33 39.56 23.36
N PRO A 71 -15.73 40.73 23.88
CA PRO A 71 -15.09 41.35 25.03
C PRO A 71 -15.00 40.38 26.22
N GLY A 72 -13.83 40.30 26.85
CA GLY A 72 -13.57 39.41 27.98
C GLY A 72 -13.58 37.92 27.68
N LYS A 73 -13.51 37.55 26.39
CA LYS A 73 -13.42 36.15 25.93
C LYS A 73 -12.13 35.93 25.12
N PRO A 74 -10.94 35.94 25.74
CA PRO A 74 -9.69 35.68 25.04
C PRO A 74 -9.64 34.26 24.44
N TYR A 75 -8.91 34.11 23.34
CA TYR A 75 -8.69 32.85 22.64
C TYR A 75 -7.33 32.90 21.91
N CYS A 76 -6.48 31.91 22.16
CA CYS A 76 -5.17 31.76 21.52
C CYS A 76 -5.12 30.56 20.57
N GLY A 77 -6.09 29.65 20.64
CA GLY A 77 -6.13 28.43 19.84
C GLY A 77 -6.83 27.30 20.58
N VAL A 78 -6.55 26.07 20.15
CA VAL A 78 -7.11 24.86 20.74
C VAL A 78 -6.06 23.99 21.39
N ILE A 79 -6.49 23.22 22.39
CA ILE A 79 -5.84 22.00 22.85
C ILE A 79 -6.64 20.82 22.29
N ILE A 80 -5.96 19.89 21.63
CA ILE A 80 -6.55 18.64 21.15
C ILE A 80 -5.84 17.48 21.84
N LYS A 81 -6.63 16.54 22.37
CA LYS A 81 -6.17 15.28 22.98
C LYS A 81 -6.76 14.10 22.19
N ALA A 82 -6.05 12.97 22.17
CA ALA A 82 -6.56 11.72 21.58
C ALA A 82 -6.22 10.49 22.41
N SER A 83 -7.08 9.47 22.35
CA SER A 83 -6.88 8.15 22.97
C SER A 83 -7.61 7.06 22.20
N THR A 84 -7.17 5.81 22.35
CA THR A 84 -7.85 4.62 21.79
C THR A 84 -8.91 4.03 22.74
N GLY A 85 -8.90 4.42 24.02
CA GLY A 85 -9.78 3.87 25.06
C GLY A 85 -11.10 4.61 25.28
N GLY A 86 -11.35 5.70 24.55
CA GLY A 86 -12.49 6.61 24.74
C GLY A 86 -12.07 8.08 24.74
N TYR A 87 -13.03 9.00 24.81
CA TYR A 87 -12.75 10.45 24.81
C TYR A 87 -11.87 10.83 26.02
N PRO A 88 -10.65 11.36 25.80
CA PRO A 88 -9.81 11.82 26.90
C PRO A 88 -10.53 12.90 27.72
N ALA A 89 -10.45 12.84 29.05
CA ALA A 89 -10.90 13.96 29.86
C ALA A 89 -10.03 15.19 29.54
N TRP A 90 -10.65 16.38 29.47
CA TRP A 90 -9.92 17.61 29.12
C TRP A 90 -8.76 17.89 30.09
N ASN A 91 -8.91 17.49 31.36
CA ASN A 91 -7.92 17.63 32.44
C ASN A 91 -7.08 16.37 32.70
N ALA A 92 -7.15 15.34 31.85
CA ALA A 92 -6.32 14.15 32.01
C ALA A 92 -4.83 14.50 31.82
N SER A 93 -3.98 13.96 32.71
CA SER A 93 -2.51 14.11 32.68
C SER A 93 -1.80 13.12 31.77
N ALA A 94 -2.43 11.98 31.46
CA ALA A 94 -2.00 11.12 30.35
C ALA A 94 -2.54 11.73 29.05
N TRP A 95 -1.70 11.79 28.01
CA TRP A 95 -2.03 12.37 26.69
C TRP A 95 -2.04 13.90 26.64
N ASP A 96 -1.09 14.55 27.34
CA ASP A 96 -0.82 15.98 27.20
C ASP A 96 -0.78 16.34 25.72
N ALA A 97 -1.75 17.18 25.34
CA ALA A 97 -2.07 17.66 24.00
C ALA A 97 -1.32 17.00 22.83
N ILE A 98 -2.03 16.25 21.99
CA ILE A 98 -1.48 15.87 20.68
C ILE A 98 -1.27 17.09 19.78
N TYR A 99 -1.96 18.19 20.08
CA TYR A 99 -1.78 19.47 19.41
C TYR A 99 -2.21 20.62 20.32
N ALA A 100 -1.40 21.68 20.34
CA ALA A 100 -1.71 22.96 20.98
C ALA A 100 -1.37 24.10 20.01
N GLY A 101 -2.35 24.94 19.68
CA GLY A 101 -2.11 26.11 18.83
C GLY A 101 -3.33 26.62 18.06
N ALA A 102 -3.11 27.70 17.30
CA ALA A 102 -4.17 28.40 16.56
C ALA A 102 -4.51 27.80 15.19
N GLY A 103 -3.66 26.90 14.68
CA GLY A 103 -3.81 26.25 13.36
C GLY A 103 -3.35 27.16 12.23
N ASP A 104 -3.92 26.98 11.05
CA ASP A 104 -3.60 27.74 9.84
C ASP A 104 -4.41 29.04 9.68
N ASN A 105 -5.43 29.27 10.50
CA ASN A 105 -6.28 30.45 10.42
C ASN A 105 -6.68 30.99 11.80
N VAL A 106 -6.48 32.28 12.04
CA VAL A 106 -6.81 32.97 13.30
C VAL A 106 -8.04 33.89 13.21
N THR A 107 -8.69 33.93 12.05
CA THR A 107 -9.85 34.81 11.81
C THR A 107 -11.03 34.40 12.71
N PRO A 108 -11.66 35.33 13.43
CA PRO A 108 -12.86 35.04 14.23
C PRO A 108 -13.99 34.44 13.39
N GLY A 109 -14.64 33.39 13.88
CA GLY A 109 -15.67 32.63 13.14
C GLY A 109 -15.14 31.81 11.94
N GLY A 110 -13.87 31.95 11.58
CA GLY A 110 -13.22 31.22 10.50
C GLY A 110 -12.89 29.77 10.87
N TRP A 111 -12.72 28.94 9.85
CA TRP A 111 -12.23 27.57 10.01
C TRP A 111 -10.71 27.55 10.04
N SER A 112 -10.15 26.77 10.97
CA SER A 112 -8.73 26.50 11.13
C SER A 112 -8.50 24.99 11.20
N GLN A 113 -7.29 24.55 10.84
CA GLN A 113 -6.97 23.13 10.71
C GLN A 113 -5.48 22.84 10.90
N VAL A 114 -5.17 21.57 11.14
CA VAL A 114 -3.79 21.05 11.18
C VAL A 114 -3.75 19.57 10.78
N PHE A 115 -2.67 19.15 10.14
CA PHE A 115 -2.38 17.74 9.90
C PHE A 115 -1.71 17.11 11.12
N MET A 116 -2.06 15.86 11.41
CA MET A 116 -1.45 15.11 12.50
C MET A 116 -1.25 13.64 12.11
N ASP A 117 -0.09 13.08 12.47
CA ASP A 117 0.19 11.65 12.37
C ASP A 117 -0.16 10.93 13.67
N LEU A 118 -1.08 9.97 13.60
CA LEU A 118 -1.48 9.13 14.73
C LEU A 118 -0.56 7.91 14.88
N PRO A 119 -0.47 7.27 16.06
CA PRO A 119 0.47 6.17 16.28
C PRO A 119 0.27 4.94 15.39
N ALA A 120 -0.97 4.50 15.16
CA ALA A 120 -1.26 3.21 14.53
C ALA A 120 -2.29 3.32 13.39
N LEU A 121 -2.14 2.47 12.37
CA LEU A 121 -3.14 2.23 11.31
C LEU A 121 -4.32 1.40 11.84
N ASN A 122 -5.44 1.42 11.12
CA ASN A 122 -6.65 0.64 11.44
C ASN A 122 -7.07 0.74 12.91
N THR A 123 -6.89 1.90 13.53
CA THR A 123 -7.08 2.10 14.96
C THR A 123 -8.05 3.24 15.19
N THR A 124 -9.06 3.00 16.02
CA THR A 124 -10.03 4.01 16.42
C THR A 124 -9.45 4.92 17.48
N TYR A 125 -9.49 6.22 17.22
CA TYR A 125 -9.10 7.28 18.12
C TYR A 125 -10.30 8.17 18.45
N TYR A 126 -10.41 8.51 19.72
CA TYR A 126 -11.39 9.44 20.26
C TYR A 126 -10.65 10.73 20.63
N PHE A 127 -11.20 11.84 20.17
CA PHE A 127 -10.59 13.15 20.27
C PHE A 127 -11.41 14.06 21.14
N THR A 128 -10.71 14.90 21.91
CA THR A 128 -11.28 15.94 22.75
C THR A 128 -10.58 17.25 22.43
N CYS A 129 -11.34 18.28 22.09
CA CYS A 129 -10.87 19.58 21.65
C CYS A 129 -11.52 20.69 22.45
N PHE A 130 -10.74 21.68 22.89
CA PHE A 130 -11.24 22.82 23.66
C PHE A 130 -10.33 24.05 23.47
N GLY A 131 -10.88 25.24 23.73
CA GLY A 131 -10.14 26.50 23.58
C GLY A 131 -9.20 26.77 24.75
N TYR A 132 -8.09 27.45 24.49
CA TYR A 132 -7.20 27.98 25.52
C TYR A 132 -6.86 29.45 25.28
N ALA A 133 -6.43 30.13 26.35
CA ALA A 133 -5.82 31.45 26.27
C ALA A 133 -4.53 31.48 27.10
N THR A 134 -3.50 32.13 26.58
CA THR A 134 -2.25 32.36 27.30
C THR A 134 -2.35 33.65 28.12
N THR A 135 -2.02 33.56 29.40
CA THR A 135 -1.98 34.70 30.31
C THR A 135 -0.61 34.82 30.96
N SER A 136 -0.36 35.91 31.69
CA SER A 136 0.86 36.06 32.51
C SER A 136 0.99 35.00 33.63
N PHE A 137 -0.07 34.24 33.91
CA PHE A 137 -0.08 33.18 34.92
C PHE A 137 0.01 31.77 34.31
N GLY A 138 0.19 31.68 32.98
CA GLY A 138 0.12 30.44 32.23
C GLY A 138 -1.16 30.33 31.41
N GLU A 139 -1.39 29.13 30.88
CA GLU A 139 -2.57 28.83 30.08
C GLU A 139 -3.81 28.64 30.96
N ILE A 140 -4.93 29.17 30.48
CA ILE A 140 -6.27 28.93 31.03
C ILE A 140 -7.12 28.28 29.92
N TYR A 141 -8.12 27.50 30.31
CA TYR A 141 -8.86 26.62 29.40
C TYR A 141 -10.37 26.87 29.45
N SER A 142 -11.06 26.81 28.31
CA SER A 142 -12.51 27.00 28.23
C SER A 142 -13.32 26.05 29.12
N PRO A 143 -12.95 24.76 29.30
CA PRO A 143 -13.74 23.84 30.12
C PRO A 143 -13.73 24.14 31.63
N VAL A 144 -12.80 24.98 32.11
CA VAL A 144 -12.77 25.46 33.50
C VAL A 144 -13.98 26.34 33.79
N TYR A 145 -14.43 27.12 32.80
CA TYR A 145 -15.50 28.09 32.94
C TYR A 145 -16.82 27.62 32.34
N ASP A 146 -16.76 26.79 31.30
CA ASP A 146 -17.91 26.19 30.63
C ASP A 146 -17.58 24.75 30.23
N PRO A 147 -18.01 23.74 31.00
CA PRO A 147 -17.78 22.33 30.67
C PRO A 147 -18.34 21.90 29.30
N SER A 148 -19.35 22.61 28.76
CA SER A 148 -19.95 22.31 27.45
C SER A 148 -19.12 22.80 26.25
N SER A 149 -18.06 23.57 26.53
CA SER A 149 -17.10 24.04 25.53
C SER A 149 -16.25 22.93 24.91
N VAL A 150 -16.20 21.77 25.55
CA VAL A 150 -15.50 20.58 25.04
C VAL A 150 -16.22 20.04 23.81
N LYS A 151 -15.47 19.84 22.72
CA LYS A 151 -15.96 19.19 21.49
C LYS A 151 -15.26 17.86 21.30
N ASN A 152 -16.02 16.85 20.92
CA ASN A 152 -15.55 15.49 20.75
C ASN A 152 -15.68 15.05 19.29
N ALA A 153 -14.75 14.22 18.84
CA ALA A 153 -14.81 13.58 17.53
C ALA A 153 -14.22 12.17 17.62
N VAL A 154 -14.62 11.26 16.73
CA VAL A 154 -14.07 9.91 16.64
C VAL A 154 -13.63 9.65 15.21
N TYR A 155 -12.51 8.97 15.05
CA TYR A 155 -12.00 8.59 13.74
C TYR A 155 -11.18 7.31 13.80
N THR A 156 -11.32 6.46 12.79
CA THR A 156 -10.51 5.25 12.63
C THR A 156 -9.51 5.46 11.50
N THR A 157 -8.22 5.34 11.80
CA THR A 157 -7.16 5.45 10.79
C THR A 157 -7.33 4.40 9.70
N VAL A 158 -6.91 4.74 8.49
CA VAL A 158 -6.98 3.81 7.35
C VAL A 158 -6.05 2.63 7.64
N GLY A 159 -6.44 1.42 7.21
CA GLY A 159 -5.59 0.24 7.33
C GLY A 159 -4.41 0.22 6.35
N PRO A 160 -3.62 -0.86 6.35
CA PRO A 160 -2.60 -1.07 5.33
C PRO A 160 -3.17 -0.97 3.92
N SER A 161 -2.42 -0.35 3.01
CA SER A 161 -2.84 -0.16 1.63
C SER A 161 -2.02 -1.05 0.69
N LEU A 162 -2.68 -1.71 -0.25
CA LEU A 162 -2.02 -2.52 -1.28
C LEU A 162 -1.99 -1.75 -2.61
N VAL A 163 -0.79 -1.55 -3.14
CA VAL A 163 -0.55 -0.90 -4.42
C VAL A 163 -0.03 -1.93 -5.41
N THR A 164 -0.63 -1.96 -6.60
CA THR A 164 -0.21 -2.83 -7.70
C THR A 164 0.45 -2.00 -8.80
N ILE A 165 1.68 -2.34 -9.15
CA ILE A 165 2.43 -1.71 -10.23
C ILE A 165 2.57 -2.74 -11.37
N ALA A 166 1.76 -2.55 -12.40
CA ALA A 166 1.70 -3.43 -13.58
C ALA A 166 2.63 -2.99 -14.73
N GLY A 167 3.13 -1.75 -14.69
CA GLY A 167 4.08 -1.21 -15.65
C GLY A 167 5.18 -0.43 -14.96
N THR A 168 6.34 -0.33 -15.61
CA THR A 168 7.50 0.40 -15.08
C THR A 168 7.13 1.87 -14.84
N GLN A 169 7.27 2.31 -13.59
CA GLN A 169 6.97 3.67 -13.17
C GLN A 169 7.65 4.00 -11.83
N ASN A 170 7.70 5.27 -11.50
CA ASN A 170 8.06 5.70 -10.15
C ASN A 170 6.82 5.72 -9.25
N TYR A 171 6.98 5.31 -8.00
CA TYR A 171 5.95 5.35 -6.98
C TYR A 171 6.38 6.24 -5.81
N VAL A 172 5.58 7.27 -5.50
CA VAL A 172 5.84 8.17 -4.38
C VAL A 172 5.08 7.67 -3.16
N ILE A 173 5.78 7.50 -2.03
CA ILE A 173 5.18 7.08 -0.77
C ILE A 173 4.26 8.20 -0.26
N PRO A 174 2.96 7.92 -0.03
CA PRO A 174 2.03 8.90 0.52
C PRO A 174 2.27 9.13 2.01
N ASP A 175 1.70 10.21 2.54
CA ASP A 175 1.74 10.50 3.97
C ASP A 175 1.10 9.39 4.83
N GLY A 176 1.49 9.32 6.10
CA GLY A 176 0.88 8.42 7.08
C GLY A 176 1.37 6.97 7.06
N PHE A 177 2.34 6.62 6.21
CA PHE A 177 3.00 5.30 6.18
C PHE A 177 4.48 5.40 6.53
N THR A 178 4.98 4.47 7.33
CA THR A 178 6.39 4.43 7.76
C THR A 178 7.09 3.14 7.41
N SER A 179 6.35 2.13 6.95
CA SER A 179 6.94 0.90 6.46
C SER A 179 6.21 0.36 5.25
N ALA A 180 6.88 -0.51 4.49
CA ALA A 180 6.27 -1.22 3.39
C ALA A 180 6.78 -2.67 3.30
N ASP A 181 5.96 -3.54 2.75
CA ASP A 181 6.41 -4.83 2.20
C ASP A 181 6.37 -4.73 0.67
N ILE A 182 7.37 -5.31 -0.01
CA ILE A 182 7.46 -5.34 -1.46
C ILE A 182 7.48 -6.80 -1.90
N PHE A 183 6.57 -7.14 -2.81
CA PHE A 183 6.55 -8.42 -3.51
C PHE A 183 6.78 -8.18 -5.00
N CYS A 184 7.83 -8.78 -5.55
CA CYS A 184 8.16 -8.72 -6.98
C CYS A 184 7.90 -10.07 -7.64
N VAL A 185 7.32 -10.03 -8.84
CA VAL A 185 7.19 -11.17 -9.74
C VAL A 185 7.88 -10.82 -11.05
N GLY A 186 8.86 -11.62 -11.48
CA GLY A 186 9.51 -11.46 -12.78
C GLY A 186 8.57 -11.78 -13.95
N GLY A 187 8.95 -11.41 -15.17
CA GLY A 187 8.23 -11.87 -16.36
C GLY A 187 8.34 -13.38 -16.54
N GLY A 188 7.30 -14.03 -17.03
CA GLY A 188 7.35 -15.45 -17.39
C GLY A 188 8.16 -15.69 -18.67
N GLY A 189 8.72 -16.88 -18.83
CA GLY A 189 9.35 -17.30 -20.09
C GLY A 189 8.30 -17.66 -21.13
N SER A 190 8.65 -17.56 -22.42
CA SER A 190 7.77 -18.04 -23.50
C SER A 190 7.80 -19.56 -23.58
N GLY A 191 6.79 -20.17 -24.20
CA GLY A 191 6.87 -21.57 -24.62
C GLY A 191 7.93 -21.79 -25.71
N GLY A 192 8.39 -23.03 -25.84
CA GLY A 192 9.17 -23.47 -26.98
C GLY A 192 8.29 -23.81 -28.18
N ASN A 193 8.87 -23.76 -29.38
CA ASN A 193 8.19 -24.17 -30.60
C ASN A 193 8.17 -25.69 -30.70
N GLY A 194 7.05 -26.26 -31.12
CA GLY A 194 6.97 -27.68 -31.47
C GLY A 194 7.11 -27.90 -32.98
N TYR A 195 7.27 -29.17 -33.37
CA TYR A 195 7.62 -29.56 -34.73
C TYR A 195 7.35 -31.03 -35.05
N ARG A 196 6.99 -31.31 -36.32
CA ARG A 196 6.94 -32.66 -36.90
C ARG A 196 8.18 -32.96 -37.75
N PHE A 197 9.00 -33.92 -37.32
CA PHE A 197 10.24 -34.33 -37.98
C PHE A 197 10.00 -35.31 -39.13
N THR A 198 10.61 -35.04 -40.28
CA THR A 198 10.39 -35.78 -41.53
C THR A 198 11.36 -36.93 -41.77
N LYS A 199 12.60 -36.81 -41.26
CA LYS A 199 13.63 -37.84 -41.41
C LYS A 199 13.41 -39.05 -40.49
N GLU A 200 12.80 -38.81 -39.33
CA GLU A 200 12.60 -39.82 -38.28
C GLU A 200 11.11 -40.08 -37.97
N ALA A 201 10.22 -39.48 -38.76
CA ALA A 201 8.76 -39.65 -38.71
C ALA A 201 8.10 -39.43 -37.33
N TYR A 202 8.60 -38.55 -36.45
CA TYR A 202 7.94 -38.26 -35.16
C TYR A 202 7.46 -36.81 -35.02
N GLN A 203 6.49 -36.58 -34.14
CA GLN A 203 5.97 -35.30 -33.69
C GLN A 203 6.45 -35.01 -32.27
N GLN A 204 6.84 -33.77 -32.01
CA GLN A 204 7.15 -33.31 -30.66
C GLN A 204 6.60 -31.91 -30.44
N GLY A 205 5.74 -31.77 -29.44
CA GLY A 205 5.30 -30.48 -28.94
C GLY A 205 6.42 -29.74 -28.21
N GLY A 206 6.40 -28.41 -28.28
CA GLY A 206 7.29 -27.56 -27.50
C GLY A 206 6.98 -27.63 -26.01
N GLY A 207 8.01 -27.42 -25.18
CA GLY A 207 7.82 -27.30 -23.74
C GLY A 207 7.24 -25.96 -23.33
N GLY A 208 6.51 -25.93 -22.21
CA GLY A 208 6.00 -24.70 -21.62
C GLY A 208 7.12 -23.86 -20.97
N GLY A 209 6.97 -22.55 -21.01
CA GLY A 209 7.85 -21.61 -20.31
C GLY A 209 7.70 -21.68 -18.80
N GLY A 210 8.77 -21.41 -18.06
CA GLY A 210 8.71 -21.26 -16.61
C GLY A 210 8.03 -19.94 -16.24
N GLY A 211 7.28 -19.95 -15.13
CA GLY A 211 6.78 -18.70 -14.55
C GLY A 211 7.93 -17.81 -14.06
N GLY A 212 7.73 -16.50 -13.95
CA GLY A 212 8.68 -15.57 -13.35
C GLY A 212 8.97 -15.94 -11.90
N TYR A 213 10.21 -15.75 -11.44
CA TYR A 213 10.50 -15.95 -10.02
C TYR A 213 9.76 -14.91 -9.18
N THR A 214 9.59 -15.21 -7.89
CA THR A 214 9.05 -14.26 -6.92
C THR A 214 10.04 -13.97 -5.80
N ALA A 215 9.97 -12.74 -5.28
CA ALA A 215 10.73 -12.29 -4.12
C ALA A 215 9.89 -11.38 -3.24
N THR A 216 10.06 -11.51 -1.92
CA THR A 216 9.40 -10.67 -0.91
C THR A 216 10.46 -10.03 -0.04
N VAL A 217 10.34 -8.73 0.20
CA VAL A 217 11.10 -8.02 1.24
C VAL A 217 10.12 -7.29 2.13
N SER A 218 10.20 -7.52 3.43
CA SER A 218 9.22 -7.04 4.41
C SER A 218 9.80 -5.96 5.32
N ASN A 219 8.92 -5.12 5.85
CA ASN A 219 9.21 -4.09 6.86
C ASN A 219 10.33 -3.12 6.45
N ILE A 220 10.42 -2.75 5.18
CA ILE A 220 11.33 -1.69 4.77
C ILE A 220 10.85 -0.37 5.37
N GLY A 221 11.74 0.40 5.98
CA GLY A 221 11.41 1.75 6.46
C GLY A 221 11.19 2.68 5.27
N VAL A 222 10.07 3.41 5.27
CA VAL A 222 9.73 4.43 4.27
C VAL A 222 9.28 5.73 4.94
N ALA A 223 9.29 6.82 4.19
CA ALA A 223 8.77 8.11 4.64
C ALA A 223 7.99 8.78 3.50
N ALA A 224 7.05 9.64 3.86
CA ALA A 224 6.26 10.42 2.91
C ALA A 224 7.17 11.17 1.92
N GLY A 225 6.77 11.19 0.64
CA GLY A 225 7.51 11.83 -0.44
C GLY A 225 8.72 11.04 -0.94
N GLN A 226 9.12 9.94 -0.29
CA GLN A 226 10.17 9.07 -0.84
C GLN A 226 9.71 8.43 -2.14
N VAL A 227 10.63 8.31 -3.10
CA VAL A 227 10.36 7.70 -4.42
C VAL A 227 10.95 6.31 -4.48
N LEU A 228 10.11 5.34 -4.85
CA LEU A 228 10.50 3.99 -5.26
C LEU A 228 10.51 3.93 -6.78
N ASN A 229 11.63 3.53 -7.38
CA ASN A 229 11.72 3.28 -8.81
C ASN A 229 11.34 1.82 -9.05
N CYS A 230 10.21 1.59 -9.72
CA CYS A 230 9.65 0.26 -9.96
C CYS A 230 9.84 -0.11 -11.43
N VAL A 231 10.55 -1.21 -11.68
CA VAL A 231 10.76 -1.77 -13.02
C VAL A 231 10.03 -3.11 -13.11
N VAL A 232 9.11 -3.23 -14.06
CA VAL A 232 8.36 -4.46 -14.31
C VAL A 232 9.00 -5.21 -15.48
N GLY A 233 9.35 -6.48 -15.24
CA GLY A 233 9.92 -7.35 -16.25
C GLY A 233 8.91 -7.73 -17.33
N ALA A 234 9.31 -7.60 -18.59
CA ALA A 234 8.51 -8.07 -19.73
C ALA A 234 8.44 -9.60 -19.75
N GLY A 235 7.38 -10.16 -20.32
CA GLY A 235 7.34 -11.58 -20.63
C GLY A 235 8.33 -11.96 -21.73
N GLY A 236 8.79 -13.22 -21.74
CA GLY A 236 9.64 -13.76 -22.78
C GLY A 236 8.93 -13.78 -24.14
N ALA A 237 9.64 -13.43 -25.20
CA ALA A 237 9.13 -13.50 -26.56
C ALA A 237 9.38 -14.89 -27.19
N PRO A 238 8.47 -15.39 -28.05
CA PRO A 238 8.70 -16.62 -28.80
C PRO A 238 9.85 -16.45 -29.79
N ASN A 239 10.48 -17.56 -30.15
CA ASN A 239 11.67 -17.54 -30.99
C ASN A 239 11.30 -17.73 -32.47
N GLY A 240 11.80 -16.80 -33.30
CA GLY A 240 11.65 -16.71 -34.76
C GLY A 240 11.98 -17.96 -35.58
N ALA A 241 12.82 -18.84 -35.02
CA ALA A 241 13.42 -19.95 -35.73
C ALA A 241 12.54 -21.21 -35.75
N LEU A 242 12.72 -22.03 -36.79
CA LEU A 242 12.17 -23.38 -36.85
C LEU A 242 12.63 -24.17 -35.62
N SER A 243 11.68 -24.71 -34.85
CA SER A 243 11.96 -25.39 -33.58
C SER A 243 12.82 -24.53 -32.63
N GLY A 244 12.50 -23.25 -32.47
CA GLY A 244 13.19 -22.35 -31.54
C GLY A 244 12.80 -22.58 -30.08
N ALA A 245 13.78 -22.49 -29.17
CA ALA A 245 13.51 -22.46 -27.72
C ALA A 245 12.96 -21.09 -27.34
N GLY A 246 12.06 -21.06 -26.35
CA GLY A 246 11.41 -19.84 -25.91
C GLY A 246 12.37 -18.80 -25.32
N GLY A 247 11.98 -17.52 -25.37
CA GLY A 247 12.69 -16.44 -24.70
C GLY A 247 12.48 -16.44 -23.18
N THR A 248 13.53 -16.10 -22.45
CA THR A 248 13.47 -15.87 -20.99
C THR A 248 12.77 -14.55 -20.68
N GLY A 249 11.95 -14.52 -19.62
CA GLY A 249 11.31 -13.30 -19.15
C GLY A 249 12.30 -12.30 -18.53
N GLY A 250 11.91 -11.03 -18.51
CA GLY A 250 12.69 -9.96 -17.90
C GLY A 250 12.59 -9.94 -16.36
N PRO A 251 13.61 -9.44 -15.66
CA PRO A 251 13.56 -9.26 -14.21
C PRO A 251 12.64 -8.09 -13.81
N THR A 252 12.03 -8.22 -12.63
CA THR A 252 11.25 -7.17 -11.96
C THR A 252 12.02 -6.68 -10.74
N SER A 253 12.03 -5.37 -10.48
CA SER A 253 12.74 -4.82 -9.33
C SER A 253 12.14 -3.53 -8.79
N VAL A 254 12.37 -3.28 -7.50
CA VAL A 254 12.13 -1.99 -6.85
C VAL A 254 13.43 -1.49 -6.27
N SER A 255 13.76 -0.23 -6.52
CA SER A 255 14.95 0.43 -5.97
C SER A 255 14.64 1.79 -5.39
N ARG A 256 15.47 2.25 -4.46
CA ARG A 256 15.41 3.60 -3.87
C ARG A 256 16.82 4.16 -3.84
N ASN A 257 17.01 5.36 -4.39
CA ASN A 257 18.31 6.05 -4.46
C ASN A 257 19.43 5.16 -5.03
N GLY A 258 19.14 4.40 -6.09
CA GLY A 258 20.10 3.49 -6.74
C GLY A 258 20.32 2.16 -6.03
N VAL A 259 19.75 1.94 -4.84
CA VAL A 259 19.85 0.66 -4.12
C VAL A 259 18.63 -0.20 -4.42
N VAL A 260 18.86 -1.43 -4.90
CA VAL A 260 17.80 -2.42 -5.13
C VAL A 260 17.27 -2.92 -3.79
N LEU A 261 15.98 -2.73 -3.55
CA LEU A 261 15.29 -3.16 -2.33
C LEU A 261 14.71 -4.56 -2.48
N CYS A 262 14.18 -4.89 -3.66
CA CYS A 262 13.61 -6.20 -3.97
C CYS A 262 13.81 -6.48 -5.47
N THR A 263 14.18 -7.70 -5.83
CA THR A 263 14.30 -8.13 -7.23
C THR A 263 13.88 -9.57 -7.40
N ALA A 264 13.18 -9.85 -8.50
CA ALA A 264 12.80 -11.18 -8.91
C ALA A 264 13.17 -11.39 -10.39
N ASN A 265 13.90 -12.46 -10.67
CA ASN A 265 14.31 -12.81 -12.02
C ASN A 265 13.11 -13.27 -12.87
N GLY A 266 13.22 -13.17 -14.18
CA GLY A 266 12.24 -13.78 -15.08
C GLY A 266 12.36 -15.30 -15.15
N GLY A 267 11.31 -15.94 -15.66
CA GLY A 267 11.26 -17.39 -15.88
C GLY A 267 11.95 -17.76 -17.19
N TYR A 268 12.54 -18.96 -17.24
CA TYR A 268 13.23 -19.44 -18.44
C TYR A 268 12.23 -19.84 -19.52
N GLY A 269 12.61 -19.65 -20.79
CA GLY A 269 11.80 -20.09 -21.92
C GLY A 269 11.80 -21.61 -22.09
N GLY A 270 10.67 -22.16 -22.50
CA GLY A 270 10.47 -23.58 -22.75
C GLY A 270 11.41 -24.10 -23.83
N TYR A 271 11.85 -25.35 -23.69
CA TYR A 271 12.68 -25.96 -24.72
C TYR A 271 11.86 -26.31 -25.96
N ASN A 272 12.54 -26.33 -27.10
CA ASN A 272 11.97 -26.64 -28.40
C ASN A 272 11.71 -28.14 -28.60
N ALA A 273 11.12 -28.47 -29.76
CA ALA A 273 10.85 -29.82 -30.24
C ALA A 273 12.04 -30.82 -30.26
N ASN A 274 13.29 -30.39 -30.04
CA ASN A 274 14.41 -31.31 -29.91
C ASN A 274 14.43 -32.03 -28.54
N SER A 275 13.81 -31.44 -27.52
CA SER A 275 13.68 -32.06 -26.19
C SER A 275 12.27 -32.01 -25.62
N GLY A 276 11.41 -31.14 -26.16
CA GLY A 276 10.04 -30.88 -25.70
C GLY A 276 9.96 -30.50 -24.23
N SER A 277 11.06 -30.14 -23.59
CA SER A 277 11.09 -30.03 -22.14
C SER A 277 10.53 -28.70 -21.65
N GLY A 278 9.76 -28.71 -20.56
CA GLY A 278 9.39 -27.48 -19.87
C GLY A 278 10.61 -26.75 -19.27
N ALA A 279 10.44 -25.51 -18.85
CA ALA A 279 11.54 -24.71 -18.29
C ALA A 279 11.35 -24.32 -16.83
N SER A 280 12.47 -24.11 -16.13
CA SER A 280 12.50 -23.65 -14.74
C SER A 280 12.00 -22.22 -14.58
N GLY A 281 11.53 -21.89 -13.38
CA GLY A 281 11.01 -20.57 -13.06
C GLY A 281 10.50 -20.48 -11.63
N GLY A 282 9.63 -19.51 -11.36
CA GLY A 282 8.78 -19.50 -10.16
C GLY A 282 8.06 -20.84 -10.03
N SER A 283 7.28 -21.21 -11.05
CA SER A 283 6.82 -22.58 -11.25
C SER A 283 7.31 -23.11 -12.61
N THR A 284 7.53 -24.42 -12.71
CA THR A 284 8.10 -25.05 -13.90
C THR A 284 7.06 -25.23 -15.00
N GLY A 285 7.44 -25.06 -16.26
CA GLY A 285 6.59 -25.42 -17.40
C GLY A 285 6.44 -26.93 -17.60
N GLY A 286 5.38 -27.35 -18.27
CA GLY A 286 5.14 -28.74 -18.65
C GLY A 286 5.94 -29.16 -19.89
N SER A 287 6.27 -30.44 -20.01
CA SER A 287 6.89 -30.99 -21.22
C SER A 287 5.85 -31.14 -22.35
N GLY A 288 6.23 -30.89 -23.60
CA GLY A 288 5.40 -31.13 -24.76
C GLY A 288 5.19 -32.61 -25.08
N GLY A 289 4.11 -32.90 -25.79
CA GLY A 289 3.73 -34.24 -26.21
C GLY A 289 4.68 -34.85 -27.23
N TYR A 290 4.58 -36.16 -27.42
CA TYR A 290 5.39 -36.93 -28.35
C TYR A 290 4.54 -37.97 -29.07
N ASN A 291 4.77 -38.17 -30.37
CA ASN A 291 4.18 -39.25 -31.15
C ASN A 291 5.19 -39.71 -32.21
N ASP A 292 5.64 -40.96 -32.16
CA ASP A 292 6.60 -41.52 -33.13
C ASP A 292 6.01 -41.89 -34.49
N LEU A 293 4.68 -41.72 -34.67
CA LEU A 293 3.90 -42.02 -35.88
C LEU A 293 4.13 -43.43 -36.45
N ASP A 294 4.62 -44.35 -35.64
CA ASP A 294 4.79 -45.73 -36.03
C ASP A 294 3.43 -46.44 -36.15
N SER A 295 3.42 -47.61 -36.77
CA SER A 295 2.21 -48.44 -36.87
C SER A 295 1.60 -48.81 -35.50
N HIS A 296 2.44 -48.82 -34.46
CA HIS A 296 2.07 -49.04 -33.06
C HIS A 296 2.67 -47.91 -32.23
N PRO A 297 2.08 -46.70 -32.30
CA PRO A 297 2.80 -45.50 -31.93
C PRO A 297 2.92 -45.33 -30.42
N VAL A 298 4.07 -44.83 -29.96
CA VAL A 298 4.23 -44.31 -28.61
C VAL A 298 3.73 -42.88 -28.55
N ILE A 299 2.57 -42.70 -27.93
CA ILE A 299 1.91 -41.39 -27.79
C ILE A 299 1.99 -40.91 -26.35
N ARG A 300 2.50 -39.70 -26.14
CA ARG A 300 2.47 -38.98 -24.86
C ARG A 300 1.81 -37.62 -25.07
N ALA A 301 0.85 -37.29 -24.22
CA ALA A 301 0.26 -35.96 -24.17
C ALA A 301 1.25 -34.93 -23.60
N GLY A 302 1.01 -33.66 -23.87
CA GLY A 302 1.68 -32.56 -23.20
C GLY A 302 1.35 -32.54 -21.72
N GLU A 303 2.35 -32.25 -20.90
CA GLU A 303 2.21 -32.14 -19.45
C GLU A 303 1.70 -30.75 -19.05
N ASN A 304 0.99 -30.71 -17.93
CA ASN A 304 0.55 -29.45 -17.34
C ASN A 304 1.72 -28.64 -16.78
N GLY A 305 1.59 -27.32 -16.81
CA GLY A 305 2.48 -26.43 -16.07
C GLY A 305 2.27 -26.56 -14.56
N PHE A 306 3.36 -26.43 -13.81
CA PHE A 306 3.31 -26.46 -12.34
C PHE A 306 2.81 -25.13 -11.77
N SER A 307 2.42 -25.17 -10.50
CA SER A 307 1.92 -24.02 -9.75
C SER A 307 2.61 -23.92 -8.39
N ASP A 308 2.56 -22.73 -7.79
CA ASP A 308 2.94 -22.47 -6.39
C ASP A 308 4.37 -22.88 -6.01
N GLY A 309 5.33 -22.62 -6.90
CA GLY A 309 6.75 -22.87 -6.62
C GLY A 309 7.24 -24.26 -7.01
N ASN A 310 6.33 -25.13 -7.47
CA ASN A 310 6.64 -26.53 -7.75
C ASN A 310 7.31 -26.72 -9.11
N GLY A 311 7.94 -27.89 -9.26
CA GLY A 311 8.60 -28.29 -10.48
C GLY A 311 9.15 -29.70 -10.42
N TRP A 312 9.84 -30.08 -11.48
CA TRP A 312 10.54 -31.35 -11.59
C TRP A 312 11.90 -31.28 -10.89
N SER A 313 12.46 -32.42 -10.49
CA SER A 313 13.80 -32.46 -9.86
C SER A 313 14.91 -31.96 -10.79
N ASN A 314 14.80 -32.23 -12.09
CA ASN A 314 15.76 -31.80 -13.11
C ASN A 314 15.47 -30.41 -13.70
N ARG A 315 14.29 -29.86 -13.41
CA ARG A 315 13.82 -28.54 -13.83
C ARG A 315 13.01 -27.96 -12.68
N PRO A 316 13.68 -27.50 -11.61
CA PRO A 316 12.98 -27.12 -10.40
C PRO A 316 12.22 -25.80 -10.60
N GLY A 317 11.09 -25.70 -9.91
CA GLY A 317 10.51 -24.41 -9.57
C GLY A 317 11.34 -23.76 -8.47
N GLN A 318 10.91 -22.59 -7.98
CA GLN A 318 11.67 -21.88 -6.95
C GLN A 318 11.63 -22.55 -5.55
N GLY A 319 10.84 -23.61 -5.38
CA GLY A 319 10.79 -24.43 -4.16
C GLY A 319 10.06 -23.79 -2.97
N ARG A 320 9.45 -22.62 -3.18
CA ARG A 320 8.64 -21.91 -2.20
C ARG A 320 7.44 -21.28 -2.87
N THR A 321 6.38 -21.03 -2.11
CA THR A 321 5.13 -20.47 -2.61
C THR A 321 5.35 -19.21 -3.45
N THR A 322 4.52 -19.05 -4.49
CA THR A 322 4.50 -17.86 -5.36
C THR A 322 3.33 -16.94 -5.02
N ARG A 323 2.68 -17.14 -3.87
CA ARG A 323 1.62 -16.26 -3.37
C ARG A 323 2.18 -14.92 -2.94
N ALA A 324 1.38 -13.86 -3.11
CA ALA A 324 1.76 -12.53 -2.67
C ALA A 324 2.19 -12.55 -1.20
N PHE A 325 3.39 -12.01 -0.94
CA PHE A 325 4.04 -11.95 0.37
C PHE A 325 4.31 -13.32 1.04
N GLY A 326 4.07 -14.44 0.35
CA GLY A 326 4.23 -15.80 0.89
C GLY A 326 3.15 -16.19 1.91
N GLU A 327 2.04 -15.45 1.97
CA GLU A 327 0.97 -15.67 2.95
C GLU A 327 -0.12 -16.58 2.37
N THR A 328 -0.62 -17.51 3.19
CA THR A 328 -1.70 -18.43 2.82
C THR A 328 -2.99 -17.65 2.48
N GLY A 329 -3.65 -18.04 1.39
CA GLY A 329 -4.90 -17.42 0.94
C GLY A 329 -4.72 -16.19 0.06
N ASN A 330 -3.51 -15.61 -0.01
CA ASN A 330 -3.22 -14.54 -0.96
C ASN A 330 -3.20 -15.06 -2.41
N THR A 331 -3.36 -14.12 -3.35
CA THR A 331 -3.31 -14.35 -4.79
C THR A 331 -2.04 -15.11 -5.18
N LEU A 332 -2.21 -16.14 -6.00
CA LEU A 332 -1.14 -16.95 -6.54
C LEU A 332 -0.63 -16.36 -7.86
N TYR A 333 0.69 -16.33 -8.04
CA TYR A 333 1.37 -15.83 -9.23
C TYR A 333 2.29 -16.89 -9.85
N SER A 334 2.89 -16.60 -11.01
CA SER A 334 3.99 -17.36 -11.59
C SER A 334 3.68 -18.83 -11.92
N GLY A 335 2.51 -19.10 -12.50
CA GLY A 335 2.19 -20.42 -13.04
C GLY A 335 3.07 -20.77 -14.23
N GLY A 336 3.54 -22.02 -14.34
CA GLY A 336 4.28 -22.49 -15.51
C GLY A 336 3.35 -22.69 -16.72
N GLY A 337 3.87 -22.58 -17.94
CA GLY A 337 3.11 -22.88 -19.15
C GLY A 337 2.91 -24.39 -19.34
N GLY A 338 1.82 -24.81 -19.97
CA GLY A 338 1.59 -26.20 -20.36
C GLY A 338 2.38 -26.59 -21.61
N GLY A 339 2.73 -27.86 -21.76
CA GLY A 339 3.40 -28.37 -22.95
C GLY A 339 2.47 -28.49 -24.17
N GLY A 340 3.02 -28.32 -25.37
CA GLY A 340 2.27 -28.45 -26.62
C GLY A 340 1.75 -29.87 -26.88
N GLY A 341 0.68 -29.98 -27.65
CA GLY A 341 0.08 -31.26 -28.05
C GLY A 341 0.75 -31.85 -29.29
N VAL A 342 0.33 -33.07 -29.62
CA VAL A 342 0.65 -33.79 -30.86
C VAL A 342 -0.61 -34.50 -31.35
N THR A 343 -0.59 -35.09 -32.55
CA THR A 343 -1.75 -35.84 -33.03
C THR A 343 -2.04 -37.00 -32.07
N HIS A 344 -3.30 -37.11 -31.62
CA HIS A 344 -3.77 -38.08 -30.63
C HIS A 344 -3.16 -37.94 -29.21
N GLY A 345 -2.38 -36.89 -28.93
CA GLY A 345 -1.87 -36.54 -27.61
C GLY A 345 -2.19 -35.09 -27.26
N GLY A 346 -3.13 -34.86 -26.34
CA GLY A 346 -3.61 -33.51 -26.04
C GLY A 346 -2.55 -32.57 -25.45
N PRO A 347 -2.71 -31.25 -25.59
CA PRO A 347 -1.84 -30.27 -24.95
C PRO A 347 -2.04 -30.24 -23.43
N GLY A 348 -1.01 -29.81 -22.71
CA GLY A 348 -1.07 -29.58 -21.27
C GLY A 348 -1.71 -28.25 -20.90
N ALA A 349 -2.44 -28.22 -19.78
CA ALA A 349 -2.97 -27.00 -19.20
C ALA A 349 -1.85 -26.13 -18.60
N GLY A 350 -2.07 -24.82 -18.55
CA GLY A 350 -1.19 -23.91 -17.82
C GLY A 350 -1.36 -24.04 -16.31
N GLY A 351 -0.29 -23.78 -15.56
CA GLY A 351 -0.32 -23.74 -14.10
C GLY A 351 -1.13 -22.56 -13.56
N ALA A 352 -1.74 -22.75 -12.40
CA ALA A 352 -2.40 -21.70 -11.65
C ALA A 352 -1.41 -20.56 -11.31
N GLY A 353 -1.90 -19.32 -11.30
CA GLY A 353 -1.05 -18.12 -11.29
C GLY A 353 -0.73 -17.60 -12.69
N GLY A 354 -1.50 -18.02 -13.69
CA GLY A 354 -1.57 -17.42 -15.02
C GLY A 354 -0.67 -18.05 -16.08
N GLY A 355 -0.28 -19.32 -15.92
CA GLY A 355 0.40 -20.04 -17.00
C GLY A 355 -0.51 -20.21 -18.23
N GLY A 356 0.06 -20.05 -19.42
CA GLY A 356 -0.62 -20.32 -20.69
C GLY A 356 -0.69 -21.83 -20.96
N ALA A 357 -1.82 -22.31 -21.46
CA ALA A 357 -1.96 -23.70 -21.90
C ALA A 357 -1.16 -23.95 -23.19
N GLY A 358 -0.63 -25.16 -23.35
CA GLY A 358 -0.10 -25.60 -24.63
C GLY A 358 -1.20 -25.66 -25.70
N SER A 359 -0.80 -25.87 -26.95
CA SER A 359 -1.74 -25.97 -28.08
C SER A 359 -1.31 -27.08 -29.04
N TYR A 360 -2.20 -27.43 -29.97
CA TYR A 360 -1.84 -28.13 -31.20
C TYR A 360 -1.22 -27.15 -32.22
N ASP A 361 -1.57 -25.87 -32.14
CA ASP A 361 -0.99 -24.83 -32.98
C ASP A 361 -0.05 -23.93 -32.15
N THR A 362 -0.26 -22.62 -32.22
CA THR A 362 0.44 -21.65 -31.39
C THR A 362 0.01 -21.78 -29.93
N GLY A 363 0.98 -21.94 -29.02
CA GLY A 363 0.75 -22.02 -27.58
C GLY A 363 0.12 -20.74 -27.04
N ASN A 364 -0.67 -20.87 -25.97
CA ASN A 364 -1.34 -19.72 -25.38
C ASN A 364 -0.36 -18.86 -24.58
N PRO A 365 -0.52 -17.52 -24.59
CA PRO A 365 0.32 -16.64 -23.80
C PRO A 365 0.07 -16.84 -22.29
N GLY A 366 1.10 -16.60 -21.49
CA GLY A 366 0.93 -16.39 -20.06
C GLY A 366 0.12 -15.12 -19.78
N ILE A 367 -0.63 -15.10 -18.69
CA ILE A 367 -1.46 -13.97 -18.31
C ILE A 367 -0.57 -12.78 -17.94
N ALA A 368 -0.89 -11.59 -18.48
CA ALA A 368 -0.18 -10.36 -18.16
C ALA A 368 -0.28 -10.03 -16.66
N ASN A 369 0.79 -9.45 -16.12
CA ASN A 369 0.92 -9.05 -14.71
C ASN A 369 0.82 -10.21 -13.73
N THR A 370 1.11 -11.44 -14.17
CA THR A 370 1.22 -12.59 -13.28
C THR A 370 2.57 -13.28 -13.29
N GLY A 371 3.46 -12.90 -14.21
CA GLY A 371 4.66 -13.65 -14.51
C GLY A 371 4.39 -15.06 -15.03
N GLY A 372 3.20 -15.35 -15.56
CA GLY A 372 2.87 -16.68 -16.05
C GLY A 372 3.73 -17.12 -17.25
N GLY A 373 4.18 -18.37 -17.28
CA GLY A 373 4.90 -18.92 -18.43
C GLY A 373 3.98 -19.14 -19.63
N GLY A 374 4.48 -18.93 -20.85
CA GLY A 374 3.74 -19.21 -22.08
C GLY A 374 3.65 -20.72 -22.37
N GLY A 375 2.54 -21.15 -22.97
CA GLY A 375 2.35 -22.55 -23.36
C GLY A 375 3.21 -22.95 -24.56
N GLY A 376 3.60 -24.22 -24.64
CA GLY A 376 4.33 -24.76 -25.79
C GLY A 376 3.47 -24.82 -27.05
N GLY A 377 4.10 -24.62 -28.21
CA GLY A 377 3.46 -24.85 -29.51
C GLY A 377 3.31 -26.35 -29.80
N GLY A 378 2.33 -26.74 -30.59
CA GLY A 378 2.09 -28.14 -30.92
C GLY A 378 3.15 -28.73 -31.85
N GLY A 379 2.99 -30.00 -32.21
CA GLY A 379 3.88 -30.67 -33.16
C GLY A 379 3.14 -31.42 -34.27
N ASP A 380 1.87 -31.13 -34.52
CA ASP A 380 1.04 -31.92 -35.44
C ASP A 380 1.12 -31.49 -36.91
N LEU A 381 1.36 -30.20 -37.22
CA LEU A 381 1.52 -29.78 -38.62
C LEU A 381 2.91 -30.10 -39.20
N TYR A 382 2.89 -30.51 -40.47
CA TYR A 382 4.05 -30.85 -41.26
C TYR A 382 4.80 -29.61 -41.77
N GLY A 383 6.12 -29.55 -41.55
CA GLY A 383 7.00 -28.58 -42.19
C GLY A 383 6.80 -27.12 -41.74
N THR A 384 6.00 -26.90 -40.70
CA THR A 384 5.72 -25.58 -40.11
C THR A 384 6.13 -25.60 -38.64
N ALA A 385 6.81 -24.55 -38.19
CA ALA A 385 7.02 -24.36 -36.74
C ALA A 385 5.73 -23.84 -36.11
N GLU A 386 5.26 -24.54 -35.09
CA GLU A 386 4.14 -24.13 -34.27
C GLU A 386 4.69 -23.42 -33.04
N TRP A 387 4.34 -22.15 -32.92
CA TRP A 387 5.03 -21.21 -32.04
C TRP A 387 4.65 -21.43 -30.58
N GLY A 388 5.62 -21.27 -29.67
CA GLY A 388 5.30 -21.11 -28.27
C GLY A 388 4.53 -19.81 -27.99
N GLY A 389 3.69 -19.80 -26.97
CA GLY A 389 3.05 -18.59 -26.47
C GLY A 389 4.05 -17.68 -25.75
N THR A 390 3.83 -16.36 -25.80
CA THR A 390 4.62 -15.39 -25.03
C THR A 390 4.48 -15.61 -23.53
N GLY A 391 5.51 -15.29 -22.76
CA GLY A 391 5.36 -15.18 -21.30
C GLY A 391 4.51 -13.97 -20.90
N GLY A 392 3.89 -14.04 -19.72
CA GLY A 392 3.21 -12.91 -19.09
C GLY A 392 4.19 -11.93 -18.45
N SER A 393 3.87 -10.63 -18.47
CA SER A 393 4.65 -9.63 -17.74
C SER A 393 4.66 -9.89 -16.23
N GLY A 394 5.71 -9.41 -15.56
CA GLY A 394 5.81 -9.40 -14.12
C GLY A 394 4.83 -8.42 -13.46
N VAL A 395 4.89 -8.31 -12.13
CA VAL A 395 4.12 -7.35 -11.34
C VAL A 395 4.85 -7.03 -10.05
N ILE A 396 4.63 -5.84 -9.51
CA ILE A 396 5.09 -5.46 -8.17
C ILE A 396 3.87 -5.15 -7.31
N LEU A 397 3.84 -5.70 -6.10
CA LEU A 397 2.88 -5.34 -5.06
C LEU A 397 3.63 -4.64 -3.92
N ILE A 398 3.11 -3.49 -3.48
CA ILE A 398 3.64 -2.73 -2.34
C ILE A 398 2.53 -2.64 -1.30
N ARG A 399 2.75 -3.25 -0.12
CA ARG A 399 1.84 -3.15 1.02
C ARG A 399 2.37 -2.09 1.99
N LEU A 400 1.74 -0.93 2.02
CA LEU A 400 2.08 0.19 2.89
C LEU A 400 1.50 0.00 4.29
N LYS A 401 2.30 0.34 5.32
CA LYS A 401 2.02 0.12 6.74
C LYS A 401 2.48 1.28 7.64
#